data_AF-A0A1I8QE73-F1
#
_entry.id   AF-A0A1I8QE73-F1
#
_cell.length_a   1.000
_cell.length_b   1.000
_cell.length_c   1.000
_cell.angle_alpha   90.00
_cell.angle_beta   90.00
_cell.angle_gamma   90.00
#
_symmetry.space_group_name_H-M   'P 1'
#
loop_
_entity.id
_entity.type
_entity.pdbx_description
1 polymer ?
#
loop_
_entity_poly.entity_id
_entity_poly.type
_entity_poly.pdbx_seq_one_letter_code
_entity_poly.pdbx_strand_id
1 'polypeptide(L)'
;MRNLLFYGISAVLVLASTAIKNHPQVILKHGPLYDGIQLLIAEEKFHAQLIWNSTHRKIQKVSQEVELTLKDLQSYGQIMEEKLKQLNDLEQYQAFLECYIQYERQIARFNRDLIAKYLVCKKAVNSSLSQLRDEIKSELLYIKDAPLKVQDLKYICNVTDLKRANENDRLTAVRSTMCILSRMGSIKQRQLQATHICLEVLGRIVISDMNLNMEDADIIDGGMGGSYDDNVCLEFRNLKDEFELIYERIVSCVLEENM
;
A
#
# COMPACT_ATOMS: atom_id res chain seq x y z
N MET A 1 -7.84 -12.34 -43.55
CA MET A 1 -8.02 -10.93 -43.15
C MET A 1 -9.46 -10.39 -43.29
N ARG A 2 -10.48 -11.22 -43.55
CA ARG A 2 -11.90 -10.76 -43.65
C ARG A 2 -12.69 -10.88 -42.34
N ASN A 3 -12.20 -11.67 -41.38
CA ASN A 3 -12.92 -11.98 -40.14
C ASN A 3 -12.63 -10.99 -38.98
N LEU A 4 -11.51 -10.28 -38.98
CA LEU A 4 -11.18 -9.27 -37.95
C LEU A 4 -12.02 -7.99 -38.06
N LEU A 5 -12.49 -7.65 -39.27
CA LEU A 5 -13.36 -6.49 -39.49
C LEU A 5 -14.77 -6.70 -38.93
N PHE A 6 -15.29 -7.94 -38.93
CA PHE A 6 -16.61 -8.24 -38.41
C PHE A 6 -16.69 -8.15 -36.88
N TYR A 7 -15.63 -8.53 -36.16
CA TYR A 7 -15.57 -8.39 -34.70
C TYR A 7 -15.45 -6.94 -34.24
N GLY A 8 -14.78 -6.08 -35.01
CA GLY A 8 -14.75 -4.64 -34.73
C GLY A 8 -16.11 -3.96 -34.89
N ILE A 9 -16.91 -4.39 -35.89
CA ILE A 9 -18.23 -3.83 -36.17
C ILE A 9 -19.26 -4.28 -35.12
N SER A 10 -19.18 -5.53 -34.64
CA SER A 10 -20.11 -6.01 -33.60
C SER A 10 -19.89 -5.33 -32.25
N ALA A 11 -18.63 -5.08 -31.86
CA ALA A 11 -18.31 -4.33 -30.65
C ALA A 11 -18.83 -2.87 -30.69
N VAL A 12 -18.74 -2.22 -31.85
CA VAL A 12 -19.26 -0.85 -32.07
C VAL A 12 -20.79 -0.81 -32.01
N LEU A 13 -21.48 -1.82 -32.55
CA LEU A 13 -22.95 -1.91 -32.50
C LEU A 13 -23.48 -2.16 -31.08
N VAL A 14 -22.76 -2.91 -30.25
CA VAL A 14 -23.12 -3.15 -28.84
C VAL A 14 -22.91 -1.89 -28.00
N LEU A 15 -21.84 -1.12 -28.24
CA LEU A 15 -21.61 0.17 -27.58
C LEU A 15 -22.65 1.24 -28.01
N ALA A 16 -23.11 1.19 -29.26
CA ALA A 16 -24.12 2.11 -29.77
C ALA A 16 -25.52 1.86 -29.16
N SER A 17 -25.87 0.60 -28.87
CA SER A 17 -27.21 0.27 -28.36
C SER A 17 -27.40 0.61 -26.87
N THR A 18 -26.32 0.59 -26.08
CA THR A 18 -26.36 0.95 -24.64
C THR A 18 -26.34 2.46 -24.40
N ALA A 19 -25.70 3.24 -25.29
CA ALA A 19 -25.65 4.71 -25.20
C ALA A 19 -27.01 5.40 -25.40
N ILE A 20 -27.89 4.82 -26.23
CA ILE A 20 -29.20 5.40 -26.61
C ILE A 20 -30.12 5.65 -25.41
N LYS A 21 -29.94 4.93 -24.30
CA LYS A 21 -30.88 4.96 -23.18
C LYS A 21 -30.74 6.17 -22.24
N ASN A 22 -29.60 6.85 -22.22
CA ASN A 22 -29.28 7.79 -21.13
C ASN A 22 -29.08 9.26 -21.52
N HIS A 23 -28.89 9.62 -22.80
CA HIS A 23 -28.70 11.03 -23.23
C HIS A 23 -29.26 11.37 -24.62
N PRO A 24 -30.60 11.53 -24.77
CA PRO A 24 -31.21 11.74 -26.09
C PRO A 24 -30.71 13.02 -26.79
N GLN A 25 -30.45 14.11 -26.04
CA GLN A 25 -30.10 15.41 -26.62
C GLN A 25 -28.70 15.48 -27.24
N VAL A 26 -27.74 14.69 -26.75
CA VAL A 26 -26.35 14.67 -27.27
C VAL A 26 -26.26 13.78 -28.50
N ILE A 27 -26.93 12.63 -28.47
CA ILE A 27 -27.07 11.72 -29.62
C ILE A 27 -27.76 12.43 -30.80
N LEU A 28 -28.82 13.19 -30.52
CA LEU A 28 -29.52 14.00 -31.53
C LEU A 28 -28.64 15.09 -32.17
N LYS A 29 -27.61 15.57 -31.47
CA LYS A 29 -26.75 16.68 -31.92
C LYS A 29 -25.43 16.23 -32.54
N HIS A 30 -24.88 15.10 -32.10
CA HIS A 30 -23.51 14.67 -32.44
C HIS A 30 -23.39 13.19 -32.81
N GLY A 31 -24.50 12.44 -32.79
CA GLY A 31 -24.54 11.02 -33.13
C GLY A 31 -24.12 10.08 -31.98
N PRO A 32 -24.51 8.80 -32.05
CA PRO A 32 -24.32 7.82 -30.97
C PRO A 32 -22.84 7.46 -30.74
N LEU A 33 -21.99 7.54 -31.78
CA LEU A 33 -20.56 7.24 -31.65
C LEU A 33 -19.82 8.30 -30.82
N TYR A 34 -20.12 9.58 -31.05
CA TYR A 34 -19.54 10.67 -30.27
C TYR A 34 -19.92 10.53 -28.78
N ASP A 35 -21.22 10.30 -28.51
CA ASP A 35 -21.73 10.19 -27.15
C ASP A 35 -21.20 8.94 -26.43
N GLY A 36 -21.19 7.79 -27.11
CA GLY A 36 -20.63 6.55 -26.57
C GLY A 36 -19.14 6.67 -26.21
N ILE A 37 -18.36 7.40 -27.01
CA ILE A 37 -16.95 7.67 -26.70
C ILE A 37 -16.78 8.61 -25.50
N GLN A 38 -17.62 9.65 -25.37
CA GLN A 38 -17.60 10.53 -24.20
C GLN A 38 -17.92 9.74 -22.93
N LEU A 39 -18.94 8.87 -22.99
CA LEU A 39 -19.33 8.00 -21.89
C LEU A 39 -18.20 7.05 -21.50
N LEU A 40 -17.57 6.38 -22.48
CA LEU A 40 -16.44 5.48 -22.25
C LEU A 40 -15.27 6.19 -21.55
N ILE A 41 -14.91 7.40 -21.99
CA ILE A 41 -13.85 8.21 -21.35
C ILE A 41 -14.24 8.59 -19.92
N ALA A 42 -15.49 8.97 -19.68
CA ALA A 42 -15.97 9.32 -18.36
C ALA A 42 -15.96 8.12 -17.40
N GLU A 43 -16.40 6.96 -17.88
CA GLU A 43 -16.41 5.70 -17.13
C GLU A 43 -14.99 5.26 -16.76
N GLU A 44 -14.06 5.21 -17.71
CA GLU A 44 -12.69 4.78 -17.44
C GLU A 44 -11.92 5.80 -16.59
N LYS A 45 -12.22 7.10 -16.71
CA LYS A 45 -11.72 8.11 -15.77
C LYS A 45 -12.19 7.82 -14.34
N PHE A 46 -13.48 7.51 -14.16
CA PHE A 46 -14.04 7.19 -12.86
C PHE A 46 -13.39 5.93 -12.25
N HIS A 47 -13.22 4.86 -13.05
CA HIS A 47 -12.51 3.66 -12.63
C HIS A 47 -11.06 3.94 -12.24
N ALA A 48 -10.33 4.72 -13.04
CA ALA A 48 -8.97 5.10 -12.73
C ALA A 48 -8.89 5.87 -11.38
N GLN A 49 -9.88 6.72 -11.09
CA GLN A 49 -9.96 7.45 -9.83
C GLN A 49 -10.23 6.51 -8.64
N LEU A 50 -11.09 5.50 -8.82
CA LEU A 50 -11.34 4.49 -7.78
C LEU A 50 -10.08 3.70 -7.45
N ILE A 51 -9.32 3.28 -8.46
CA ILE A 51 -8.04 2.60 -8.28
C ILE A 51 -7.08 3.49 -7.50
N TRP A 52 -6.92 4.76 -7.89
CA TRP A 52 -6.11 5.72 -7.13
C TRP A 52 -6.54 5.83 -5.68
N ASN A 53 -7.82 6.07 -5.41
CA ASN A 53 -8.32 6.26 -4.05
C ASN A 53 -8.08 5.02 -3.18
N SER A 54 -8.32 3.83 -3.74
CA SER A 54 -8.10 2.55 -3.04
C SER A 54 -6.63 2.32 -2.73
N THR A 55 -5.76 2.44 -3.74
CA THR A 55 -4.32 2.23 -3.59
C THR A 55 -3.69 3.26 -2.65
N HIS A 56 -4.08 4.52 -2.77
CA HIS A 56 -3.59 5.59 -1.89
C HIS A 56 -3.96 5.32 -0.42
N ARG A 57 -5.20 4.88 -0.14
CA ARG A 57 -5.64 4.56 1.22
C ARG A 57 -4.84 3.41 1.82
N LYS A 58 -4.53 2.36 1.05
CA LYS A 58 -3.70 1.24 1.49
C LYS A 58 -2.27 1.69 1.82
N ILE A 59 -1.67 2.51 0.96
CA ILE A 59 -0.32 3.06 1.20
C ILE A 59 -0.31 3.94 2.44
N GLN A 60 -1.31 4.80 2.62
CA GLN A 60 -1.41 5.66 3.81
C GLN A 60 -1.49 4.84 5.09
N LYS A 61 -2.32 3.78 5.11
CA LYS A 61 -2.46 2.91 6.30
C LYS A 61 -1.11 2.31 6.69
N VAL A 62 -0.43 1.64 5.75
CA VAL A 62 0.86 0.99 6.00
C VAL A 62 1.93 2.03 6.36
N SER A 63 1.98 3.17 5.67
CA SER A 63 2.93 4.25 6.00
C SER A 63 2.73 4.77 7.43
N GLN A 64 1.48 4.97 7.86
CA GLN A 64 1.17 5.40 9.23
C GLN A 64 1.60 4.35 10.26
N GLU A 65 1.35 3.06 9.99
CA GLU A 65 1.75 1.97 10.88
C GLU A 65 3.28 1.90 11.03
N VAL A 66 4.02 2.02 9.92
CA VAL A 66 5.48 2.08 9.90
C VAL A 66 6.02 3.29 10.67
N GLU A 67 5.43 4.46 10.48
CA GLU A 67 5.81 5.67 11.22
C GLU A 67 5.53 5.55 12.73
N LEU A 68 4.38 4.99 13.11
CA LEU A 68 4.04 4.74 14.52
C LEU A 68 5.03 3.76 15.15
N THR A 69 5.35 2.66 14.46
CA THR A 69 6.31 1.67 14.96
C THR A 69 7.71 2.27 15.11
N LEU A 70 8.14 3.13 14.17
CA LEU A 70 9.41 3.84 14.29
C LEU A 70 9.41 4.77 15.51
N LYS A 71 8.33 5.52 15.72
CA LYS A 71 8.19 6.43 16.85
C LYS A 71 8.24 5.67 18.18
N ASP A 72 7.54 4.54 18.27
CA ASP A 72 7.51 3.69 19.45
C ASP A 72 8.92 3.14 19.75
N LEU A 73 9.62 2.63 18.72
CA LEU A 73 11.01 2.18 18.84
C LEU A 73 11.93 3.30 19.34
N GLN A 74 11.83 4.49 18.77
CA GLN A 74 12.66 5.63 19.18
C GLN A 74 12.38 6.06 20.61
N SER A 75 11.12 6.10 21.03
CA SER A 75 10.74 6.46 22.40
C SER A 75 11.22 5.43 23.42
N TYR A 76 11.12 4.14 23.08
CA TYR A 76 11.51 3.07 23.97
C TYR A 76 13.02 2.89 24.08
N GLY A 77 13.78 3.26 23.03
CA GLY A 77 15.24 3.14 23.03
C GLY A 77 15.91 3.77 24.24
N GLN A 78 15.50 5.00 24.60
CA GLN A 78 16.06 5.71 25.76
C GLN A 78 15.63 5.08 27.08
N ILE A 79 14.35 4.70 27.21
CA ILE A 79 13.79 4.07 28.42
C ILE A 79 14.50 2.74 28.69
N MET A 80 14.68 1.93 27.65
CA MET A 80 15.38 0.66 27.70
C MET A 80 16.83 0.83 28.17
N GLU A 81 17.58 1.75 27.56
CA GLU A 81 18.98 2.02 27.95
C GLU A 81 19.08 2.45 29.41
N GLU A 82 18.17 3.30 29.88
CA GLU A 82 18.14 3.76 31.28
C GLU A 82 17.82 2.61 32.25
N LYS A 83 16.79 1.80 31.96
CA LYS A 83 16.42 0.66 32.80
C LYS A 83 17.52 -0.40 32.86
N LEU A 84 18.16 -0.72 31.73
CA LEU A 84 19.29 -1.64 31.69
C LEU A 84 20.48 -1.09 32.49
N LYS A 85 20.73 0.23 32.42
CA LYS A 85 21.78 0.86 33.23
C LYS A 85 21.47 0.75 34.74
N GLN A 86 20.24 1.03 35.16
CA GLN A 86 19.84 0.88 36.56
C GLN A 86 20.00 -0.56 37.06
N LEU A 87 19.65 -1.55 36.23
CA LEU A 87 19.85 -2.96 36.53
C LEU A 87 21.33 -3.40 36.55
N ASN A 88 22.25 -2.60 35.98
CA ASN A 88 23.68 -2.90 35.98
C ASN A 88 24.44 -2.13 37.08
N ASP A 89 23.94 -0.97 37.55
CA ASP A 89 24.51 -0.16 38.65
C ASP A 89 24.07 -0.66 40.05
N LEU A 90 24.06 -1.99 40.25
CA LEU A 90 23.49 -2.67 41.44
C LEU A 90 24.27 -2.46 42.74
N GLU A 91 25.51 -1.97 42.65
CA GLU A 91 26.45 -1.92 43.79
C GLU A 91 26.01 -0.97 44.92
N GLN A 92 24.96 -0.15 44.72
CA GLN A 92 24.55 0.87 45.68
C GLN A 92 23.41 0.48 46.63
N TYR A 93 22.66 -0.61 46.41
CA TYR A 93 21.48 -0.96 47.22
C TYR A 93 21.36 -2.47 47.50
N GLN A 94 21.53 -2.85 48.78
CA GLN A 94 21.55 -4.26 49.21
C GLN A 94 20.20 -4.97 49.03
N ALA A 95 19.07 -4.29 49.30
CA ALA A 95 17.72 -4.79 48.99
C ALA A 95 17.51 -5.01 47.48
N PHE A 96 18.11 -4.15 46.65
CA PHE A 96 18.05 -4.29 45.19
C PHE A 96 18.81 -5.53 44.72
N LEU A 97 19.95 -5.84 45.34
CA LEU A 97 20.74 -7.05 45.05
C LEU A 97 19.95 -8.34 45.35
N GLU A 98 19.23 -8.39 46.48
CA GLU A 98 18.46 -9.56 46.91
C GLU A 98 17.30 -9.88 45.96
N CYS A 99 16.55 -8.85 45.54
CA CYS A 99 15.50 -8.97 44.53
C CYS A 99 16.05 -9.29 43.13
N TYR A 100 17.22 -8.75 42.77
CA TYR A 100 17.85 -8.92 41.46
C TYR A 100 18.39 -10.34 41.22
N ILE A 101 18.99 -10.98 42.24
CA ILE A 101 19.63 -12.31 42.12
C ILE A 101 18.69 -13.36 41.53
N GLN A 102 17.39 -13.27 41.82
CA GLN A 102 16.37 -14.19 41.30
C GLN A 102 16.24 -14.14 39.77
N TYR A 103 16.61 -13.01 39.16
CA TYR A 103 16.42 -12.70 37.74
C TYR A 103 17.74 -12.49 36.97
N GLU A 104 18.91 -12.62 37.63
CA GLU A 104 20.23 -12.32 37.07
C GLU A 104 20.47 -12.94 35.68
N ARG A 105 20.14 -14.23 35.51
CA ARG A 105 20.31 -14.93 34.22
C ARG A 105 19.42 -14.38 33.11
N GLN A 106 18.20 -13.97 33.45
CA GLN A 106 17.24 -13.41 32.49
C GLN A 106 17.66 -12.00 32.10
N ILE A 107 18.15 -11.19 33.04
CA ILE A 107 18.64 -9.84 32.79
C ILE A 107 19.90 -9.85 31.92
N ALA A 108 20.85 -10.76 32.19
CA ALA A 108 22.03 -10.93 31.35
C ALA A 108 21.65 -11.30 29.90
N ARG A 109 20.60 -12.12 29.72
CA ARG A 109 20.03 -12.42 28.40
C ARG A 109 19.42 -11.18 27.76
N PHE A 110 18.60 -10.40 28.47
CA PHE A 110 17.99 -9.18 27.92
C PHE A 110 19.02 -8.14 27.48
N ASN A 111 20.08 -7.92 28.27
CA ASN A 111 21.18 -7.01 27.90
C ASN A 111 21.73 -7.31 26.49
N ARG A 112 21.84 -8.61 26.14
CA ARG A 112 22.32 -9.03 24.81
C ARG A 112 21.21 -9.02 23.77
N ASP A 113 20.11 -9.71 24.05
CA ASP A 113 19.10 -10.05 23.05
C ASP A 113 18.19 -8.84 22.74
N LEU A 114 17.82 -8.05 23.75
CA LEU A 114 16.90 -6.92 23.59
C LEU A 114 17.53 -5.81 22.76
N ILE A 115 18.79 -5.45 23.03
CA ILE A 115 19.54 -4.45 22.26
C ILE A 115 19.74 -4.93 20.82
N ALA A 116 20.16 -6.19 20.64
CA ALA A 116 20.36 -6.75 19.31
C ALA A 116 19.07 -6.73 18.48
N LYS A 117 17.95 -7.22 19.04
CA LYS A 117 16.66 -7.27 18.34
C LYS A 117 16.07 -5.87 18.12
N TYR A 118 16.26 -4.94 19.04
CA TYR A 118 15.93 -3.52 18.85
C TYR A 118 16.63 -2.94 17.62
N LEU A 119 17.95 -3.12 17.50
CA LEU A 119 18.73 -2.59 16.38
C LEU A 119 18.31 -3.19 15.04
N VAL A 120 18.04 -4.51 15.00
CA VAL A 120 17.60 -5.17 13.76
C VAL A 120 16.17 -4.72 13.39
N CYS A 121 15.23 -4.66 14.34
CA CYS A 121 13.89 -4.15 14.07
C CYS A 121 13.91 -2.67 13.62
N LYS A 122 14.70 -1.81 14.28
CA LYS A 122 14.88 -0.42 13.85
C LYS A 122 15.44 -0.32 12.43
N LYS A 123 16.39 -1.18 12.07
CA LYS A 123 16.94 -1.23 10.70
C LYS A 123 15.88 -1.67 9.68
N ALA A 124 15.09 -2.69 10.02
CA ALA A 124 13.99 -3.18 9.19
C ALA A 124 12.97 -2.06 8.91
N VAL A 125 12.42 -1.43 9.96
CA VAL A 125 11.45 -0.33 9.84
C VAL A 125 11.99 0.83 9.00
N ASN A 126 13.26 1.22 9.17
CA ASN A 126 13.87 2.25 8.32
C ASN A 126 14.00 1.82 6.86
N SER A 127 14.31 0.53 6.61
CA SER A 127 14.34 -0.04 5.26
C SER A 127 12.95 0.02 4.62
N SER A 128 11.91 -0.38 5.34
CA SER A 128 10.52 -0.27 4.88
C SER A 128 10.09 1.15 4.52
N LEU A 129 10.48 2.15 5.32
CA LEU A 129 10.24 3.55 4.97
C LEU A 129 10.97 3.97 3.69
N SER A 130 12.21 3.51 3.48
CA SER A 130 12.94 3.78 2.24
C SER A 130 12.24 3.12 1.04
N GLN A 131 11.81 1.86 1.16
CA GLN A 131 11.09 1.16 0.11
C GLN A 131 9.77 1.88 -0.26
N LEU A 132 8.99 2.33 0.74
CA LEU A 132 7.80 3.15 0.52
C LEU A 132 8.11 4.51 -0.11
N ARG A 133 9.27 5.11 0.15
CA ARG A 133 9.62 6.39 -0.44
C ARG A 133 10.13 6.25 -1.87
N ASP A 134 10.94 5.25 -2.12
CA ASP A 134 11.77 5.19 -3.32
C ASP A 134 11.17 4.25 -4.37
N GLU A 135 10.65 3.08 -3.98
CA GLU A 135 10.17 2.07 -4.92
C GLU A 135 8.79 2.37 -5.49
N ILE A 136 7.88 2.94 -4.67
CA ILE A 136 6.50 3.18 -5.12
C ILE A 136 6.25 4.57 -5.70
N LYS A 137 7.19 5.52 -5.58
CA LYS A 137 6.94 6.94 -5.92
C LYS A 137 6.52 7.14 -7.37
N SER A 138 7.26 6.58 -8.32
CA SER A 138 6.97 6.71 -9.75
C SER A 138 5.63 6.05 -10.12
N GLU A 139 5.36 4.88 -9.54
CA GLU A 139 4.14 4.12 -9.79
C GLU A 139 2.92 4.81 -9.17
N LEU A 140 3.06 5.35 -7.97
CA LEU A 140 2.02 6.13 -7.31
C LEU A 140 1.65 7.38 -8.09
N LEU A 141 2.64 8.11 -8.61
CA LEU A 141 2.40 9.25 -9.50
C LEU A 141 1.67 8.84 -10.77
N TYR A 142 2.05 7.70 -11.37
CA TYR A 142 1.34 7.20 -12.54
C TYR A 142 -0.13 6.89 -12.24
N ILE A 143 -0.41 6.19 -11.14
CA ILE A 143 -1.79 5.84 -10.74
C ILE A 143 -2.61 7.12 -10.46
N LYS A 144 -1.99 8.11 -9.81
CA LYS A 144 -2.61 9.42 -9.52
C LYS A 144 -2.99 10.16 -10.79
N ASP A 145 -2.13 10.12 -11.81
CA ASP A 145 -2.31 10.88 -13.05
C ASP A 145 -3.15 10.13 -14.10
N ALA A 146 -3.39 8.84 -13.92
CA ALA A 146 -4.17 8.01 -14.85
C ALA A 146 -5.56 8.60 -15.19
N PRO A 147 -6.36 9.15 -14.26
CA PRO A 147 -7.64 9.79 -14.58
C PRO A 147 -7.50 10.99 -15.53
N LEU A 148 -6.42 11.78 -15.37
CA LEU A 148 -6.13 12.91 -16.26
C LEU A 148 -5.69 12.41 -17.65
N LYS A 149 -4.83 11.38 -17.69
CA LYS A 149 -4.42 10.74 -18.95
C LYS A 149 -5.61 10.19 -19.74
N VAL A 150 -6.60 9.59 -19.07
CA VAL A 150 -7.85 9.13 -19.69
C VAL A 150 -8.66 10.32 -20.21
N GLN A 151 -8.80 11.38 -19.40
CA GLN A 151 -9.53 12.58 -19.80
C GLN A 151 -8.92 13.25 -21.04
N ASP A 152 -7.59 13.26 -21.16
CA ASP A 152 -6.88 13.89 -22.28
C ASP A 152 -7.01 13.12 -23.60
N LEU A 153 -7.47 11.87 -23.58
CA LEU A 153 -7.75 11.09 -24.80
C LEU A 153 -8.74 11.81 -25.70
N LYS A 154 -9.67 12.60 -25.15
CA LYS A 154 -10.63 13.36 -25.96
C LYS A 154 -9.95 14.36 -26.89
N TYR A 155 -8.81 14.91 -26.47
CA TYR A 155 -8.02 15.84 -27.28
C TYR A 155 -6.99 15.08 -28.12
N ILE A 156 -6.27 14.12 -27.54
CA ILE A 156 -5.22 13.34 -28.23
C ILE A 156 -5.78 12.55 -29.42
N CYS A 157 -7.00 12.03 -29.29
CA CYS A 157 -7.65 11.23 -30.34
C CYS A 157 -8.66 12.04 -31.18
N ASN A 158 -8.63 13.38 -31.08
CA ASN A 158 -9.51 14.30 -31.79
C ASN A 158 -10.99 13.90 -31.73
N VAL A 159 -11.51 13.62 -30.53
CA VAL A 159 -12.91 13.17 -30.34
C VAL A 159 -13.91 14.21 -30.84
N THR A 160 -13.50 15.49 -30.91
CA THR A 160 -14.31 16.56 -31.50
C THR A 160 -14.60 16.37 -32.98
N ASP A 161 -13.73 15.67 -33.73
CA ASP A 161 -13.94 15.42 -35.17
C ASP A 161 -15.14 14.48 -35.40
N LEU A 162 -15.47 13.64 -34.41
CA LEU A 162 -16.66 12.79 -34.44
C LEU A 162 -17.97 13.59 -34.40
N LYS A 163 -17.97 14.85 -33.95
CA LYS A 163 -19.15 15.72 -34.02
C LYS A 163 -19.53 16.10 -35.45
N ARG A 164 -18.56 16.08 -36.36
CA ARG A 164 -18.67 16.52 -37.76
C ARG A 164 -18.63 15.36 -38.76
N ALA A 165 -18.30 14.16 -38.28
CA ALA A 165 -18.31 12.96 -39.09
C ALA A 165 -19.77 12.61 -39.45
N ASN A 166 -20.24 13.13 -40.59
CA ASN A 166 -21.44 12.63 -41.24
C ASN A 166 -21.23 11.14 -41.60
N GLU A 167 -22.31 10.41 -41.85
CA GLU A 167 -22.32 8.95 -42.12
C GLU A 167 -21.32 8.47 -43.21
N ASN A 168 -20.80 9.39 -44.03
CA ASN A 168 -19.80 9.14 -45.07
C ASN A 168 -18.33 9.18 -44.62
N ASP A 169 -18.00 9.73 -43.44
CA ASP A 169 -16.62 9.82 -42.95
C ASP A 169 -16.26 8.68 -41.98
N ARG A 170 -16.44 7.45 -42.48
CA ARG A 170 -16.12 6.21 -41.75
C ARG A 170 -14.65 6.14 -41.34
N LEU A 171 -13.75 6.75 -42.11
CA LEU A 171 -12.31 6.74 -41.83
C LEU A 171 -12.00 7.53 -40.56
N THR A 172 -12.55 8.73 -40.41
CA THR A 172 -12.39 9.55 -39.20
C THR A 172 -12.97 8.85 -37.98
N ALA A 173 -14.16 8.26 -38.10
CA ALA A 173 -14.79 7.48 -37.05
C ALA A 173 -13.91 6.31 -36.58
N VAL A 174 -13.40 5.51 -37.51
CA VAL A 174 -12.52 4.37 -37.21
C VAL A 174 -11.22 4.84 -36.56
N ARG A 175 -10.58 5.89 -37.10
CA ARG A 175 -9.31 6.41 -36.58
C ARG A 175 -9.43 6.91 -35.14
N SER A 176 -10.43 7.75 -34.84
CA SER A 176 -10.63 8.27 -33.48
C SER A 176 -11.00 7.15 -32.51
N THR A 177 -11.86 6.22 -32.91
CA THR A 177 -12.26 5.08 -32.06
C THR A 177 -11.05 4.17 -31.77
N MET A 178 -10.26 3.80 -32.79
CA MET A 178 -9.06 2.97 -32.61
C MET A 178 -8.02 3.65 -31.74
N CYS A 179 -7.81 4.97 -31.90
CA CYS A 179 -6.90 5.74 -31.05
C CYS A 179 -7.31 5.66 -29.58
N ILE A 180 -8.61 5.85 -29.28
CA ILE A 180 -9.12 5.80 -27.92
C ILE A 180 -8.95 4.42 -27.33
N LEU A 181 -9.44 3.38 -28.01
CA LEU A 181 -9.38 2.01 -27.50
C LEU A 181 -7.94 1.58 -27.23
N SER A 182 -7.01 1.87 -28.16
CA SER A 182 -5.60 1.52 -28.01
C SER A 182 -4.95 2.25 -26.84
N ARG A 183 -5.10 3.58 -26.75
CA ARG A 183 -4.45 4.37 -25.69
C ARG A 183 -5.08 4.13 -24.32
N MET A 184 -6.39 3.95 -24.26
CA MET A 184 -7.11 3.60 -23.04
C MET A 184 -6.67 2.24 -22.51
N GLY A 185 -6.55 1.23 -23.40
CA GLY A 185 -5.99 -0.07 -23.04
C GLY A 185 -4.57 0.04 -22.47
N SER A 186 -3.71 0.85 -23.09
CA SER A 186 -2.35 1.10 -22.60
C SER A 186 -2.33 1.79 -21.24
N ILE A 187 -3.17 2.82 -21.02
CA ILE A 187 -3.27 3.52 -19.74
C ILE A 187 -3.72 2.55 -18.64
N LYS A 188 -4.77 1.77 -18.91
CA LYS A 188 -5.34 0.78 -17.99
C LYS A 188 -4.33 -0.29 -17.62
N GLN A 189 -3.65 -0.88 -18.61
CA GLN A 189 -2.62 -1.89 -18.38
C GLN A 189 -1.49 -1.34 -17.50
N ARG A 190 -0.98 -0.14 -17.80
CA ARG A 190 0.10 0.46 -17.02
C ARG A 190 -0.37 0.84 -15.60
N GLN A 191 -1.62 1.28 -15.43
CA GLN A 191 -2.18 1.58 -14.11
C GLN A 191 -2.31 0.32 -13.26
N LEU A 192 -2.74 -0.81 -13.85
CA LEU A 192 -2.80 -2.10 -13.16
C LEU A 192 -1.40 -2.58 -12.77
N GLN A 193 -0.42 -2.48 -13.66
CA GLN A 193 0.96 -2.85 -13.36
C GLN A 193 1.53 -1.98 -12.22
N ALA A 194 1.36 -0.66 -12.29
CA ALA A 194 1.79 0.26 -11.24
C ALA A 194 1.13 -0.07 -9.90
N THR A 195 -0.17 -0.40 -9.93
CA THR A 195 -0.92 -0.80 -8.72
C THR A 195 -0.36 -2.10 -8.15
N HIS A 196 -0.07 -3.08 -8.99
CA HIS A 196 0.51 -4.36 -8.56
C HIS A 196 1.87 -4.17 -7.88
N ILE A 197 2.76 -3.36 -8.47
CA ILE A 197 4.07 -3.03 -7.87
C ILE A 197 3.88 -2.38 -6.49
N CYS A 198 2.97 -1.41 -6.37
CA CYS A 198 2.68 -0.80 -5.08
C CYS A 198 2.19 -1.83 -4.05
N LEU A 199 1.28 -2.72 -4.43
CA LEU A 199 0.74 -3.74 -3.52
C LEU A 199 1.79 -4.79 -3.14
N GLU A 200 2.69 -5.14 -4.05
CA GLU A 200 3.81 -6.06 -3.78
C GLU A 200 4.79 -5.47 -2.76
N VAL A 201 5.16 -4.19 -2.91
CA VAL A 201 5.99 -3.47 -1.93
C VAL A 201 5.30 -3.44 -0.57
N LEU A 202 4.00 -3.08 -0.53
CA LEU A 202 3.24 -3.09 0.72
C LEU A 202 3.19 -4.47 1.37
N GLY A 203 2.98 -5.53 0.57
CA GLY A 203 2.95 -6.90 1.05
C GLY A 203 4.27 -7.33 1.68
N ARG A 204 5.40 -6.98 1.05
CA ARG A 204 6.74 -7.24 1.62
C ARG A 204 6.91 -6.59 2.98
N ILE A 205 6.53 -5.32 3.11
CA ILE A 205 6.64 -4.55 4.36
C ILE A 205 5.79 -5.16 5.48
N VAL A 206 4.55 -5.53 5.17
CA VAL A 206 3.67 -6.16 6.15
C VAL A 206 4.27 -7.50 6.61
N ILE A 207 4.67 -8.35 5.67
CA ILE A 207 5.20 -9.68 6.00
C ILE A 207 6.52 -9.60 6.79
N SER A 208 7.45 -8.73 6.37
CA SER A 208 8.81 -8.69 6.95
C SER A 208 8.90 -7.91 8.25
N ASP A 209 8.11 -6.85 8.41
CA ASP A 209 8.40 -5.82 9.43
C ASP A 209 7.25 -5.60 10.40
N MET A 210 6.01 -5.98 10.03
CA MET A 210 4.82 -5.62 10.80
C MET A 210 3.91 -6.82 10.96
N ASN A 211 3.99 -7.52 12.10
CA ASN A 211 2.96 -8.50 12.43
C ASN A 211 1.66 -7.73 12.72
N LEU A 212 0.91 -7.41 11.65
CA LEU A 212 -0.40 -6.83 11.74
C LEU A 212 -1.32 -7.94 12.23
N ASN A 213 -2.05 -7.68 13.31
CA ASN A 213 -3.25 -8.45 13.65
C ASN A 213 -4.27 -8.22 12.52
N MET A 214 -4.08 -8.88 11.37
CA MET A 214 -5.03 -8.88 10.27
C MET A 214 -6.03 -10.00 10.54
N GLU A 215 -7.13 -9.65 11.23
CA GLU A 215 -8.38 -10.42 11.16
C GLU A 215 -8.97 -10.45 9.74
N ASP A 216 -8.40 -9.68 8.78
CA ASP A 216 -8.77 -9.66 7.37
C ASP A 216 -7.68 -10.29 6.46
N ALA A 217 -7.16 -11.46 6.83
CA ALA A 217 -6.18 -12.21 6.02
C ALA A 217 -6.79 -12.90 4.77
N ASP A 218 -7.86 -12.36 4.20
CA ASP A 218 -8.52 -12.88 2.99
C ASP A 218 -7.98 -12.25 1.68
N ILE A 219 -6.92 -11.44 1.72
CA ILE A 219 -6.45 -10.66 0.55
C ILE A 219 -5.02 -11.02 0.09
N ILE A 220 -4.43 -12.11 0.58
CA ILE A 220 -3.17 -12.64 0.03
C ILE A 220 -3.33 -14.12 -0.32
N ASP A 221 -4.27 -14.41 -1.22
CA ASP A 221 -4.27 -15.70 -1.92
C ASP A 221 -3.26 -15.62 -3.08
N GLY A 222 -2.16 -16.36 -2.95
CA GLY A 222 -1.14 -16.53 -3.99
C GLY A 222 0.25 -16.03 -3.63
N GLY A 223 0.90 -16.63 -2.62
CA GLY A 223 2.34 -16.41 -2.41
C GLY A 223 2.89 -17.18 -1.22
N MET A 224 3.70 -18.21 -1.53
CA MET A 224 4.66 -18.94 -0.68
C MET A 224 4.67 -18.60 0.81
N GLY A 225 4.36 -19.60 1.63
CA GLY A 225 4.51 -19.57 3.08
C GLY A 225 5.91 -19.10 3.51
N GLY A 226 5.96 -17.89 4.07
CA GLY A 226 7.03 -17.47 4.94
C GLY A 226 6.85 -18.14 6.29
N SER A 227 7.92 -18.74 6.81
CA SER A 227 7.98 -19.28 8.16
C SER A 227 7.56 -18.20 9.17
N TYR A 228 6.75 -18.56 10.15
CA TYR A 228 6.35 -17.70 11.28
C TYR A 228 7.55 -17.20 12.12
N ASP A 229 8.77 -17.70 11.84
CA ASP A 229 10.02 -17.41 12.57
C ASP A 229 10.77 -16.11 12.19
N ASP A 230 10.41 -15.40 11.12
CA ASP A 230 11.25 -14.30 10.59
C ASP A 230 10.78 -12.86 10.93
N ASN A 231 9.74 -12.67 11.75
CA ASN A 231 9.29 -11.31 12.12
C ASN A 231 10.13 -10.73 13.27
N VAL A 232 11.25 -10.11 12.92
CA VAL A 232 12.22 -9.54 13.87
C VAL A 232 11.59 -8.51 14.82
N CYS A 233 10.62 -7.73 14.34
CA CYS A 233 9.95 -6.73 15.19
C CYS A 233 8.97 -7.34 16.19
N LEU A 234 8.36 -8.48 15.86
CA LEU A 234 7.57 -9.26 16.80
C LEU A 234 8.44 -9.85 17.92
N GLU A 235 9.60 -10.42 17.57
CA GLU A 235 10.54 -10.95 18.56
C GLU A 235 11.02 -9.84 19.51
N PHE A 236 11.33 -8.65 18.98
CA PHE A 236 11.66 -7.50 19.81
C PHE A 236 10.51 -7.12 20.75
N ARG A 237 9.27 -7.09 20.26
CA ARG A 237 8.09 -6.76 21.08
C ARG A 237 7.92 -7.76 22.23
N ASN A 238 8.02 -9.06 21.94
CA ASN A 238 7.90 -10.10 22.96
C ASN A 238 9.02 -9.99 24.02
N LEU A 239 10.27 -9.76 23.59
CA LEU A 239 11.39 -9.55 24.52
C LEU A 239 11.23 -8.29 25.35
N LYS A 240 10.70 -7.21 24.77
CA LYS A 240 10.39 -5.99 25.49
C LYS A 240 9.35 -6.25 26.58
N ASP A 241 8.26 -6.93 26.26
CA ASP A 241 7.18 -7.20 27.23
C ASP A 241 7.68 -8.10 28.37
N GLU A 242 8.51 -9.10 28.06
CA GLU A 242 9.15 -9.96 29.06
C GLU A 242 10.11 -9.16 29.98
N PHE A 243 10.92 -8.27 29.39
CA PHE A 243 11.83 -7.40 30.12
C PHE A 243 11.10 -6.46 31.07
N GLU A 244 10.03 -5.81 30.59
CA GLU A 244 9.23 -4.88 31.40
C GLU A 244 8.58 -5.57 32.60
N LEU A 245 8.02 -6.77 32.40
CA LEU A 245 7.44 -7.57 33.49
C LEU A 245 8.48 -7.92 34.56
N ILE A 246 9.70 -8.29 34.16
CA ILE A 246 10.77 -8.65 35.10
C ILE A 246 11.29 -7.40 35.82
N TYR A 247 11.47 -6.30 35.10
CA TYR A 247 11.88 -5.03 35.69
C TYR A 247 10.86 -4.56 36.75
N GLU A 248 9.56 -4.61 36.45
CA GLU A 248 8.50 -4.24 37.40
C GLU A 248 8.49 -5.14 38.65
N ARG A 249 8.74 -6.45 38.50
CA ARG A 249 8.84 -7.38 39.64
C ARG A 249 10.01 -7.05 40.56
N ILE A 250 11.16 -6.71 39.99
CA ILE A 250 12.35 -6.33 40.78
C ILE A 250 12.08 -5.05 41.54
N VAL A 251 11.53 -4.03 40.87
CA VAL A 251 11.19 -2.76 41.52
C VAL A 251 10.16 -2.96 42.63
N SER A 252 9.13 -3.79 42.40
CA SER A 252 8.09 -4.06 43.41
C SER A 252 8.67 -4.78 44.63
N CYS A 253 9.53 -5.77 44.44
CA CYS A 253 10.22 -6.47 45.52
C CYS A 253 11.03 -5.50 46.39
N VAL A 254 11.76 -4.56 45.77
CA VAL A 254 12.53 -3.54 46.50
C VAL A 254 11.62 -2.59 47.28
N LEU A 255 10.46 -2.24 46.75
CA LEU A 255 9.48 -1.40 47.45
C LEU A 255 8.84 -2.12 48.64
N GLU A 256 8.59 -3.43 48.51
CA GLU A 256 8.04 -4.27 49.58
C GLU A 256 9.05 -4.51 50.71
N GLU A 257 10.35 -4.63 50.42
CA GLU A 257 11.41 -4.78 51.43
C GLU A 257 11.72 -3.48 52.19
N ASN A 258 11.31 -2.31 51.68
CA ASN A 258 11.52 -1.01 52.31
C ASN A 258 10.31 -0.50 53.12
N MET A 259 9.23 -1.28 53.23
CA MET A 259 8.04 -1.01 54.08
C MET A 259 8.11 -1.78 55.39
#